data_AF-A0AA41W200-F1
#
_entry.id   AF-A0AA41W200-F1
#
_cell.length_a   1.000
_cell.length_b   1.000
_cell.length_c   1.000
_cell.angle_alpha   90.00
_cell.angle_beta   90.00
_cell.angle_gamma   90.00
#
_symmetry.space_group_name_H-M   'P 1'
#
loop_
_entity.id
_entity.type
_entity.pdbx_description
1 polymer ?
#
loop_
_entity_poly.entity_id
_entity_poly.type
_entity_poly.pdbx_seq_one_letter_code
_entity_poly.pdbx_strand_id
1 'polypeptide(L)'
;MPELLMYSEACSFAFSSEYKWRPKSRHPQEKLTSELGVIVRSFAPLEHKSWTKIPLHDIETLMERVKAKFWIDMTVPYVWDFVHNSMGKKYNSYRSTMNSYFADVMKDHPIERVKYMSLEGVTKDKWAWLCNHFNSGEFKKKSLAGSNNRKKVKYNHCSGSMSFVARHEMEKMIALQIQGKEEGVEPRDEAEICAEVLGRKKKEKTLS
;
A
#
# COMPACT_ATOMS: atom_id res chain seq x y z
N MET A 1 46.82 -6.45 -3.06
CA MET A 1 46.01 -7.68 -2.90
C MET A 1 46.11 -8.12 -1.45
N PRO A 2 45.03 -8.61 -0.83
CA PRO A 2 43.86 -9.26 -1.43
C PRO A 2 42.67 -8.27 -1.58
N GLU A 3 41.89 -8.12 -2.69
CA GLU A 3 41.15 -9.11 -3.50
C GLU A 3 40.24 -9.98 -2.60
N LEU A 4 38.91 -10.03 -2.67
CA LEU A 4 38.06 -10.43 -3.79
C LEU A 4 36.61 -10.59 -3.24
N LEU A 5 35.60 -10.29 -4.08
CA LEU A 5 34.25 -10.94 -4.15
C LEU A 5 33.18 -10.53 -3.09
N MET A 6 31.95 -10.12 -3.41
CA MET A 6 31.07 -10.33 -4.58
C MET A 6 30.15 -9.10 -4.74
N TYR A 7 30.07 -8.47 -5.90
CA TYR A 7 29.16 -8.78 -7.01
C TYR A 7 27.70 -9.05 -6.59
N SER A 8 26.80 -8.21 -7.14
CA SER A 8 25.39 -8.50 -7.47
C SER A 8 24.47 -8.75 -6.27
N GLU A 9 23.41 -7.99 -6.03
CA GLU A 9 22.21 -7.96 -6.88
C GLU A 9 21.56 -6.56 -6.88
N ALA A 10 21.34 -6.05 -8.08
CA ALA A 10 20.52 -4.88 -8.33
C ALA A 10 19.04 -5.25 -8.14
N CYS A 11 18.39 -4.70 -7.11
CA CYS A 11 16.94 -4.58 -7.11
C CYS A 11 16.60 -3.21 -7.69
N SER A 12 16.31 -3.22 -8.98
CA SER A 12 15.90 -2.08 -9.79
C SER A 12 14.57 -1.50 -9.27
N PHE A 13 14.64 -0.26 -8.79
CA PHE A 13 13.54 0.68 -8.94
C PHE A 13 14.13 1.93 -9.56
N ALA A 14 14.11 1.96 -10.89
CA ALA A 14 14.44 3.14 -11.65
C ALA A 14 13.32 4.17 -11.46
N PHE A 15 13.67 5.30 -10.88
CA PHE A 15 13.04 6.59 -11.18
C PHE A 15 14.18 7.60 -11.28
N SER A 16 14.62 7.86 -12.51
CA SER A 16 15.53 8.94 -12.91
C SER A 16 14.71 9.88 -13.80
N SER A 17 14.86 11.19 -13.82
CA SER A 17 16.11 11.95 -13.84
C SER A 17 15.99 13.28 -13.10
N GLU A 18 16.65 13.34 -11.96
CA GLU A 18 17.32 14.49 -11.33
C GLU A 18 17.32 14.24 -9.83
N TYR A 19 18.51 14.08 -9.28
CA TYR A 19 18.78 13.65 -7.92
C TYR A 19 18.15 14.58 -6.86
N LYS A 20 16.90 14.34 -6.46
CA LYS A 20 16.29 14.98 -5.27
C LYS A 20 15.32 14.11 -4.46
N TRP A 21 15.37 12.78 -4.55
CA TRP A 21 14.46 11.91 -3.77
C TRP A 21 15.08 10.58 -3.32
N ARG A 22 16.23 10.61 -2.61
CA ARG A 22 16.81 9.40 -1.97
C ARG A 22 16.50 9.30 -0.48
N PRO A 23 15.77 8.26 -0.02
CA PRO A 23 15.77 7.84 1.38
C PRO A 23 17.10 7.15 1.73
N LYS A 24 17.66 7.45 2.90
CA LYS A 24 19.03 7.05 3.31
C LYS A 24 19.25 5.54 3.64
N SER A 25 18.30 4.63 3.42
CA SER A 25 18.52 3.22 3.78
C SER A 25 17.81 2.21 2.86
N ARG A 26 18.31 0.97 2.90
CA ARG A 26 17.93 -0.21 2.10
C ARG A 26 16.45 -0.65 2.21
N HIS A 27 15.63 -0.07 3.10
CA HIS A 27 14.19 -0.38 3.24
C HIS A 27 13.26 0.86 3.38
N PRO A 28 13.16 1.76 2.38
CA PRO A 28 12.34 2.97 2.51
C PRO A 28 10.83 2.69 2.54
N GLN A 29 10.38 1.71 1.76
CA GLN A 29 8.96 1.39 1.59
C GLN A 29 8.37 0.70 2.83
N GLU A 30 9.13 -0.19 3.47
CA GLU A 30 8.72 -0.86 4.72
C GLU A 30 8.59 0.17 5.85
N LYS A 31 9.57 1.07 5.96
CA LYS A 31 9.55 2.16 6.95
C LYS A 31 8.36 3.10 6.71
N LEU A 32 8.11 3.51 5.47
CA LEU A 32 6.93 4.30 5.12
C LEU A 32 5.64 3.57 5.50
N THR A 33 5.46 2.34 5.03
CA THR A 33 4.23 1.56 5.24
C THR A 33 3.93 1.30 6.73
N SER A 34 4.98 1.05 7.53
CA SER A 34 4.87 0.91 8.98
C SER A 34 4.40 2.21 9.63
N GLU A 35 5.04 3.33 9.29
CA GLU A 35 4.70 4.65 9.82
C GLU A 35 3.30 5.12 9.39
N LEU A 36 2.87 4.83 8.16
CA LEU A 36 1.48 5.06 7.74
C LEU A 36 0.51 4.31 8.65
N GLY A 37 0.84 3.07 9.03
CA GLY A 37 0.07 2.30 9.98
C GLY A 37 0.02 2.94 11.36
N VAL A 38 1.14 3.46 11.86
CA VAL A 38 1.20 4.18 13.15
C VAL A 38 0.34 5.44 13.10
N ILE A 39 0.52 6.28 12.07
CA ILE A 39 -0.25 7.52 11.89
C ILE A 39 -1.76 7.21 11.86
N VAL A 40 -2.17 6.21 11.08
CA VAL A 40 -3.58 5.82 10.99
C VAL A 40 -4.12 5.35 12.35
N ARG A 41 -3.40 4.50 13.09
CA ARG A 41 -3.88 3.99 14.37
C ARG A 41 -3.97 5.07 15.45
N SER A 42 -3.04 6.01 15.44
CA SER A 42 -2.97 7.07 16.46
C SER A 42 -3.92 8.23 16.18
N PHE A 43 -4.14 8.60 14.91
CA PHE A 43 -4.76 9.88 14.58
C PHE A 43 -5.99 9.79 13.68
N ALA A 44 -6.24 8.67 12.99
CA ALA A 44 -7.39 8.61 12.09
C ALA A 44 -8.72 8.64 12.87
N PRO A 45 -9.72 9.41 12.42
CA PRO A 45 -11.03 9.41 13.06
C PRO A 45 -11.72 8.06 12.82
N LEU A 46 -12.19 7.44 13.90
CA LEU A 46 -12.80 6.11 13.88
C LEU A 46 -14.33 6.17 13.74
N GLU A 47 -14.92 7.35 13.88
CA GLU A 47 -16.36 7.60 13.93
C GLU A 47 -17.00 7.73 12.54
N HIS A 48 -16.38 7.08 11.54
CA HIS A 48 -16.86 7.01 10.16
C HIS A 48 -17.05 5.56 9.71
N LYS A 49 -18.08 5.33 8.88
CA LYS A 49 -18.44 3.98 8.40
C LYS A 49 -17.34 3.31 7.56
N SER A 50 -16.51 4.10 6.86
CA SER A 50 -15.39 3.62 6.06
C SER A 50 -14.36 4.73 5.82
N TRP A 51 -13.15 4.37 5.39
CA TRP A 51 -12.10 5.32 5.02
C TRP A 51 -12.58 6.41 4.05
N THR A 52 -13.33 6.00 3.02
CA THR A 52 -13.90 6.90 2.00
C THR A 52 -14.99 7.84 2.50
N LYS A 53 -15.43 7.70 3.76
CA LYS A 53 -16.43 8.57 4.39
C LYS A 53 -15.82 9.53 5.41
N ILE A 54 -14.50 9.48 5.58
CA ILE A 54 -13.77 10.46 6.36
C ILE A 54 -13.72 11.77 5.54
N PRO A 55 -14.04 12.93 6.14
CA PRO A 55 -13.90 14.22 5.49
C PRO A 55 -12.49 14.46 4.94
N LEU A 56 -12.39 15.17 3.82
CA LEU A 56 -11.10 15.43 3.18
C LEU A 56 -10.12 16.17 4.11
N HIS A 57 -10.59 17.13 4.89
CA HIS A 57 -9.73 17.89 5.82
C HIS A 57 -9.05 16.99 6.87
N ASP A 58 -9.76 15.97 7.37
CA ASP A 58 -9.19 15.00 8.31
C ASP A 58 -8.12 14.14 7.62
N ILE A 59 -8.38 13.73 6.37
CA ILE A 59 -7.41 13.02 5.54
C ILE A 59 -6.17 13.88 5.29
N GLU A 60 -6.34 15.15 4.94
CA GLU A 60 -5.26 16.11 4.74
C GLU A 60 -4.42 16.29 6.00
N THR A 61 -5.05 16.37 7.17
CA THR A 61 -4.35 16.43 8.47
C THR A 61 -3.51 15.16 8.71
N LEU A 62 -3.95 13.99 8.23
CA LEU A 62 -3.13 12.77 8.27
C LEU A 62 -1.97 12.83 7.26
N MET A 63 -2.20 13.39 6.06
CA MET A 63 -1.17 13.58 5.04
C MET A 63 -0.07 14.55 5.49
N GLU A 64 -0.43 15.63 6.17
CA GLU A 64 0.54 16.57 6.76
C GLU A 64 1.48 15.88 7.75
N ARG A 65 0.97 14.95 8.56
CA ARG A 65 1.81 14.14 9.47
C ARG A 65 2.78 13.24 8.71
N VAL A 66 2.39 12.75 7.54
CA VAL A 66 3.29 12.00 6.65
C VAL A 66 4.38 12.93 6.09
N LYS A 67 4.02 14.13 5.60
CA LYS A 67 4.98 15.14 5.11
C LYS A 67 5.97 15.58 6.19
N ALA A 68 5.53 15.69 7.43
CA ALA A 68 6.39 16.07 8.55
C ALA A 68 7.47 15.02 8.86
N LYS A 69 7.20 13.73 8.57
CA LYS A 69 8.14 12.62 8.80
C LYS A 69 8.95 12.24 7.57
N PHE A 70 8.41 12.47 6.38
CA PHE A 70 8.98 12.03 5.13
C PHE A 70 9.02 13.16 4.12
N TRP A 71 10.16 13.33 3.47
CA TRP A 71 10.31 14.22 2.32
C TRP A 71 9.65 13.58 1.10
N ILE A 72 8.34 13.78 0.95
CA ILE A 72 7.51 13.25 -0.14
C ILE A 72 6.78 14.42 -0.81
N ASP A 73 6.92 14.52 -2.13
CA ASP A 73 6.14 15.47 -2.92
C ASP A 73 4.71 14.95 -3.13
N MET A 74 3.78 15.48 -2.32
CA MET A 74 2.35 15.17 -2.46
C MET A 74 1.61 16.10 -3.41
N THR A 75 2.30 17.00 -4.13
CA THR A 75 1.68 17.74 -5.25
C THR A 75 1.47 16.84 -6.45
N VAL A 76 2.25 15.76 -6.54
CA VAL A 76 2.14 14.74 -7.58
C VAL A 76 0.92 13.83 -7.31
N PRO A 77 -0.09 13.80 -8.19
CA PRO A 77 -1.36 13.09 -7.92
C PRO A 77 -1.20 11.60 -7.63
N TYR A 78 -0.34 10.89 -8.40
CA TYR A 78 -0.16 9.45 -8.18
C TYR A 78 0.49 9.13 -6.82
N VAL A 79 1.36 10.01 -6.33
CA VAL A 79 2.01 9.86 -5.01
C VAL A 79 0.98 10.07 -3.92
N TRP A 80 0.14 11.11 -4.05
CA TRP A 80 -0.97 11.34 -3.13
C TRP A 80 -1.91 10.14 -3.07
N ASP A 81 -2.33 9.63 -4.23
CA ASP A 81 -3.21 8.46 -4.34
C ASP A 81 -2.58 7.22 -3.72
N PHE A 82 -1.29 6.99 -3.95
CA PHE A 82 -0.57 5.87 -3.37
C PHE A 82 -0.60 5.93 -1.83
N VAL A 83 -0.25 7.09 -1.25
CA VAL A 83 -0.24 7.27 0.21
C VAL A 83 -1.66 7.14 0.76
N HIS A 84 -2.64 7.80 0.12
CA HIS A 84 -4.05 7.80 0.52
C HIS A 84 -4.62 6.38 0.55
N ASN A 85 -4.41 5.62 -0.53
CA ASN A 85 -4.88 4.25 -0.64
C ASN A 85 -4.15 3.32 0.35
N SER A 86 -2.85 3.55 0.57
CA SER A 86 -2.07 2.78 1.55
C SER A 86 -2.57 3.00 2.97
N MET A 87 -2.85 4.25 3.35
CA MET A 87 -3.46 4.58 4.64
C MET A 87 -4.87 3.98 4.77
N GLY A 88 -5.68 4.03 3.71
CA GLY A 88 -6.99 3.40 3.69
C GLY A 88 -6.94 1.89 3.90
N LYS A 89 -5.96 1.19 3.32
CA LYS A 89 -5.72 -0.24 3.59
C LYS A 89 -5.37 -0.49 5.06
N LYS A 90 -4.48 0.32 5.65
CA LYS A 90 -4.11 0.22 7.07
C LYS A 90 -5.30 0.50 7.99
N TYR A 91 -6.13 1.48 7.66
CA TYR A 91 -7.34 1.83 8.41
C TYR A 91 -8.35 0.68 8.40
N ASN A 92 -8.63 0.11 7.23
CA ASN A 92 -9.56 -1.02 7.11
C ASN A 92 -9.03 -2.27 7.83
N SER A 93 -7.72 -2.54 7.75
CA SER A 93 -7.09 -3.63 8.49
C SER A 93 -7.23 -3.44 10.00
N TYR A 94 -6.94 -2.24 10.51
CA TYR A 94 -7.10 -1.92 11.93
C TYR A 94 -8.54 -2.10 12.41
N ARG A 95 -9.52 -1.61 11.65
CA ARG A 95 -10.95 -1.82 11.95
C ARG A 95 -11.37 -3.28 11.86
N SER A 96 -10.77 -4.06 10.97
CA SER A 96 -11.02 -5.50 10.91
C SER A 96 -10.57 -6.18 12.20
N THR A 97 -9.38 -5.83 12.72
CA THR A 97 -8.88 -6.34 14.01
C THR A 97 -9.82 -5.94 15.16
N MET A 98 -10.28 -4.69 15.18
CA MET A 98 -11.27 -4.22 16.16
C MET A 98 -12.57 -5.00 16.10
N ASN A 99 -13.08 -5.27 14.89
CA ASN A 99 -14.30 -6.05 14.71
C ASN A 99 -14.12 -7.51 15.15
N SER A 100 -12.95 -8.11 14.93
CA SER A 100 -12.63 -9.44 15.45
C SER A 100 -12.63 -9.45 16.98
N TYR A 101 -12.00 -8.46 17.62
CA TYR A 101 -12.03 -8.31 19.07
C TYR A 101 -13.46 -8.12 19.59
N PHE A 102 -14.23 -7.21 18.98
CA PHE A 102 -15.64 -7.00 19.29
C PHE A 102 -16.46 -8.29 19.21
N ALA A 103 -16.30 -9.05 18.13
CA ALA A 103 -17.02 -10.30 17.93
C ALA A 103 -16.63 -11.38 18.96
N ASP A 104 -15.40 -11.34 19.48
CA ASP A 104 -14.93 -12.24 20.52
C ASP A 104 -15.55 -11.91 21.88
N VAL A 105 -15.46 -10.66 22.32
CA VAL A 105 -16.02 -10.24 23.63
C VAL A 105 -17.55 -10.27 23.67
N MET A 106 -18.22 -10.12 22.53
CA MET A 106 -19.68 -10.24 22.42
C MET A 106 -20.20 -11.68 22.65
N LYS A 107 -19.32 -12.70 22.66
CA LYS A 107 -19.72 -14.09 22.98
C LYS A 107 -20.09 -14.23 24.45
N ASP A 108 -19.33 -13.56 25.32
CA ASP A 108 -19.43 -13.71 26.77
C ASP A 108 -20.18 -12.55 27.43
N HIS A 109 -20.34 -11.41 26.73
CA HIS A 109 -20.84 -10.18 27.34
C HIS A 109 -21.89 -9.47 26.47
N PRO A 110 -22.92 -8.86 27.09
CA PRO A 110 -23.88 -8.01 26.39
C PRO A 110 -23.21 -6.72 25.86
N ILE A 111 -23.81 -6.11 24.85
CA ILE A 111 -23.23 -4.94 24.15
C ILE A 111 -22.96 -3.76 25.09
N GLU A 112 -23.81 -3.56 26.08
CA GLU A 112 -23.71 -2.53 27.11
C GLU A 112 -22.39 -2.67 27.87
N ARG A 113 -21.98 -3.90 28.20
CA ARG A 113 -20.69 -4.16 28.85
C ARG A 113 -19.52 -4.03 27.87
N VAL A 114 -19.68 -4.54 26.64
CA VAL A 114 -18.64 -4.48 25.60
C VAL A 114 -18.24 -3.03 25.26
N LYS A 115 -19.19 -2.07 25.32
CA LYS A 115 -18.90 -0.64 25.12
C LYS A 115 -17.92 -0.05 26.14
N TYR A 116 -17.75 -0.67 27.31
CA TYR A 116 -16.77 -0.26 28.32
C TYR A 116 -15.45 -1.04 28.24
N MET A 117 -15.37 -2.07 27.38
CA MET A 117 -14.18 -2.89 27.15
C MET A 117 -13.41 -2.35 25.94
N SER A 118 -12.91 -1.12 26.04
CA SER A 118 -12.17 -0.48 24.95
C SER A 118 -10.75 -1.05 24.80
N LEU A 119 -10.30 -1.17 23.56
CA LEU A 119 -8.90 -1.48 23.24
C LEU A 119 -7.96 -0.36 23.73
N GLU A 120 -6.75 -0.73 24.12
CA GLU A 120 -5.72 0.23 24.50
C GLU A 120 -5.45 1.23 23.35
N GLY A 121 -5.34 2.51 23.70
CA GLY A 121 -5.17 3.60 22.73
C GLY A 121 -6.46 4.05 22.02
N VAL A 122 -7.60 3.42 22.28
CA VAL A 122 -8.92 3.86 21.75
C VAL A 122 -9.75 4.43 22.89
N THR A 123 -10.17 5.68 22.76
CA THR A 123 -11.06 6.33 23.74
C THR A 123 -12.41 5.62 23.81
N LYS A 124 -13.03 5.60 24.99
CA LYS A 124 -14.31 4.93 25.23
C LYS A 124 -15.41 5.39 24.27
N ASP A 125 -15.49 6.68 23.95
CA ASP A 125 -16.53 7.22 23.05
C ASP A 125 -16.39 6.68 21.62
N LYS A 126 -15.18 6.77 21.05
CA LYS A 126 -14.84 6.17 19.75
C LYS A 126 -15.12 4.66 19.73
N TRP A 127 -14.76 3.95 20.80
CA TRP A 127 -15.04 2.52 20.91
C TRP A 127 -16.55 2.22 20.96
N ALA A 128 -17.32 2.97 21.74
CA ALA A 128 -18.77 2.80 21.83
C ALA A 128 -19.45 3.07 20.48
N TRP A 129 -18.99 4.07 19.73
CA TRP A 129 -19.44 4.33 18.36
C TRP A 129 -19.18 3.12 17.46
N LEU A 130 -17.96 2.54 17.53
CA LEU A 130 -17.59 1.35 16.76
C LEU A 130 -18.44 0.13 17.14
N CYS A 131 -18.70 -0.11 18.43
CA CYS A 131 -19.57 -1.20 18.87
C CYS A 131 -20.99 -1.06 18.29
N ASN A 132 -21.55 0.16 18.30
CA ASN A 132 -22.85 0.42 17.68
C ASN A 132 -22.81 0.14 16.17
N HIS A 133 -21.75 0.58 15.49
CA HIS A 133 -21.56 0.34 14.07
C HIS A 133 -21.46 -1.15 13.74
N PHE A 134 -20.62 -1.91 14.46
CA PHE A 134 -20.45 -3.35 14.26
C PHE A 134 -21.71 -4.14 14.61
N ASN A 135 -22.48 -3.68 15.61
CA ASN A 135 -23.74 -4.31 15.96
C ASN A 135 -24.90 -3.96 15.00
N SER A 136 -24.74 -2.93 14.17
CA SER A 136 -25.79 -2.49 13.25
C SER A 136 -26.17 -3.58 12.24
N GLY A 137 -27.46 -3.65 11.91
CA GLY A 137 -27.97 -4.60 10.92
C GLY A 137 -27.33 -4.40 9.53
N GLU A 138 -27.07 -3.15 9.14
CA GLU A 138 -26.40 -2.80 7.89
C GLU A 138 -24.99 -3.42 7.82
N PHE A 139 -24.19 -3.26 8.87
CA PHE A 139 -22.85 -3.81 8.92
C PHE A 139 -22.86 -5.34 8.92
N LYS A 140 -23.73 -5.96 9.73
CA LYS A 140 -23.86 -7.43 9.79
C LYS A 140 -24.23 -8.02 8.44
N LYS A 141 -25.20 -7.43 7.74
CA LYS A 141 -25.59 -7.83 6.37
C LYS A 141 -24.39 -7.76 5.41
N LYS A 142 -23.66 -6.65 5.41
CA LYS A 142 -22.48 -6.46 4.55
C LYS A 142 -21.36 -7.45 4.87
N SER A 143 -21.09 -7.67 6.17
CA SER A 143 -20.06 -8.59 6.64
C SER A 143 -20.37 -10.04 6.25
N LEU A 144 -21.63 -10.48 6.45
CA LEU A 144 -22.10 -11.80 6.04
C LEU A 144 -21.98 -12.01 4.52
N ALA A 145 -22.43 -11.03 3.72
CA ALA A 145 -22.28 -11.08 2.27
C ALA A 145 -20.81 -11.20 1.84
N GLY A 146 -19.92 -10.40 2.44
CA GLY A 146 -18.48 -10.48 2.19
C GLY A 146 -17.87 -11.83 2.57
N SER A 147 -18.29 -12.41 3.70
CA SER A 147 -17.88 -13.75 4.11
C SER A 147 -18.33 -14.82 3.12
N ASN A 148 -19.59 -14.77 2.69
CA ASN A 148 -20.15 -15.70 1.70
C ASN A 148 -19.47 -15.57 0.33
N ASN A 149 -19.13 -14.35 -0.08
CA ASN A 149 -18.40 -14.11 -1.33
C ASN A 149 -16.98 -14.70 -1.26
N ARG A 150 -16.27 -14.52 -0.14
CA ARG A 150 -14.94 -15.12 0.05
C ARG A 150 -14.98 -16.65 -0.01
N LYS A 151 -16.02 -17.29 0.55
CA LYS A 151 -16.21 -18.75 0.47
C LYS A 151 -16.43 -19.27 -0.96
N LYS A 152 -16.90 -18.42 -1.88
CA LYS A 152 -17.11 -18.75 -3.30
C LYS A 152 -15.86 -18.58 -4.16
N VAL A 153 -14.81 -17.92 -3.65
CA VAL A 153 -13.55 -17.74 -4.38
C VAL A 153 -12.84 -19.10 -4.46
N LYS A 154 -12.78 -19.67 -5.67
CA LYS A 154 -12.19 -21.00 -5.92
C LYS A 154 -10.66 -21.00 -5.95
N TYR A 155 -10.07 -19.92 -6.47
CA TYR A 155 -8.64 -19.79 -6.68
C TYR A 155 -8.16 -18.50 -6.04
N ASN A 156 -7.20 -18.61 -5.12
CA ASN A 156 -6.43 -17.46 -4.65
C ASN A 156 -5.28 -17.26 -5.64
N HIS A 157 -5.31 -16.17 -6.41
CA HIS A 157 -4.18 -15.84 -7.28
C HIS A 157 -2.98 -15.46 -6.40
N CYS A 158 -1.94 -16.31 -6.37
CA CYS A 158 -0.67 -16.06 -5.68
C CYS A 158 0.37 -15.37 -6.59
N SER A 159 -0.05 -14.77 -7.72
CA SER A 159 0.80 -13.77 -8.37
C SER A 159 0.85 -12.59 -7.42
N GLY A 160 2.01 -12.29 -6.85
CA GLY A 160 2.21 -11.14 -5.97
C GLY A 160 1.85 -9.81 -6.64
N SER A 161 2.49 -8.72 -6.24
CA SER A 161 2.24 -7.38 -6.82
C SER A 161 2.54 -7.24 -8.32
N MET A 162 3.13 -8.25 -8.96
CA MET A 162 3.45 -8.26 -10.40
C MET A 162 2.72 -9.40 -11.11
N SER A 163 2.15 -9.11 -12.29
CA SER A 163 1.62 -10.14 -13.18
C SER A 163 2.77 -11.04 -13.71
N PHE A 164 2.45 -12.26 -14.12
CA PHE A 164 3.44 -13.16 -14.73
C PHE A 164 4.16 -12.51 -15.91
N VAL A 165 3.41 -11.78 -16.74
CA VAL A 165 3.94 -11.04 -17.89
C VAL A 165 4.91 -9.94 -17.44
N ALA A 166 4.53 -9.13 -16.45
CA ALA A 166 5.40 -8.06 -15.94
C ALA A 166 6.69 -8.61 -15.31
N ARG A 167 6.64 -9.77 -14.65
CA ARG A 167 7.84 -10.42 -14.11
C ARG A 167 8.77 -10.90 -15.23
N HIS A 168 8.22 -11.56 -16.25
CA HIS A 168 8.97 -12.03 -17.41
C HIS A 168 9.62 -10.89 -18.20
N GLU A 169 8.90 -9.78 -18.38
CA GLU A 169 9.43 -8.58 -19.03
C GLU A 169 10.55 -7.95 -18.21
N MET A 170 10.40 -7.85 -16.89
CA MET A 170 11.46 -7.34 -16.00
C MET A 170 12.71 -8.23 -16.03
N GLU A 171 12.55 -9.55 -15.99
CA GLU A 171 13.66 -10.51 -16.09
C GLU A 171 14.43 -10.35 -17.41
N LYS A 172 13.73 -10.12 -18.53
CA LYS A 172 14.34 -9.83 -19.83
C LYS A 172 15.11 -8.51 -19.84
N MET A 173 14.56 -7.44 -19.25
CA MET A 173 15.24 -6.15 -19.16
C MET A 173 16.53 -6.26 -18.35
N ILE A 174 16.50 -6.98 -17.22
CA ILE A 174 17.69 -7.23 -16.38
C ILE A 174 18.74 -8.03 -17.14
N ALA A 175 18.34 -9.07 -17.88
CA ALA A 175 19.27 -9.88 -18.67
C ALA A 175 19.99 -9.06 -19.77
N LEU A 176 19.27 -8.20 -20.48
CA LEU A 176 19.86 -7.32 -21.51
C LEU A 176 20.82 -6.28 -20.91
N GLN A 177 20.53 -5.76 -19.72
CA GLN A 177 21.43 -4.85 -19.00
C GLN A 177 22.73 -5.53 -18.55
N ILE A 178 22.67 -6.80 -18.12
CA ILE A 178 23.86 -7.57 -17.74
C ILE A 178 24.72 -7.85 -18.97
N GLN A 179 24.11 -8.26 -20.08
CA GLN A 179 24.82 -8.58 -21.32
C GLN A 179 25.57 -7.37 -21.90
N GLY A 180 24.94 -6.18 -21.92
CA GLY A 180 25.62 -4.96 -22.39
C GLY A 180 26.82 -4.53 -21.52
N LYS A 181 26.83 -4.91 -20.23
CA LYS A 181 27.89 -4.58 -19.29
C LYS A 181 29.11 -5.51 -19.41
N GLU A 182 28.89 -6.76 -19.81
CA GLU A 182 29.96 -7.76 -20.05
C GLU A 182 30.69 -7.52 -21.38
N GLU A 183 30.02 -6.95 -22.39
CA GLU A 183 30.61 -6.66 -23.70
C GLU A 183 31.49 -5.38 -23.73
N GLY A 184 31.60 -4.65 -22.62
CA GLY A 184 32.42 -3.42 -22.53
C GLY A 184 31.92 -2.27 -23.43
N VAL A 185 30.69 -2.39 -23.95
CA VAL A 185 30.01 -1.38 -24.77
C VAL A 185 29.37 -0.33 -23.85
N GLU A 186 29.27 0.91 -24.32
CA GLU A 186 28.51 1.99 -23.65
C GLU A 186 27.15 1.47 -23.14
N PRO A 187 26.75 1.82 -21.90
CA PRO A 187 25.55 1.27 -21.28
C PRO A 187 24.33 1.59 -22.16
N ARG A 188 23.65 0.54 -22.65
CA ARG A 188 22.42 0.69 -23.46
C ARG A 188 21.40 1.54 -22.69
N ASP A 189 20.87 2.56 -23.36
CA ASP A 189 19.86 3.46 -22.82
C ASP A 189 18.64 2.66 -22.35
N GLU A 190 18.18 2.94 -21.13
CA GLU A 190 17.05 2.26 -20.48
C GLU A 190 15.77 2.37 -21.34
N ALA A 191 15.61 3.47 -22.07
CA ALA A 191 14.50 3.68 -22.99
C ALA A 191 14.55 2.75 -24.22
N GLU A 192 15.75 2.41 -24.68
CA GLU A 192 15.95 1.51 -25.83
C GLU A 192 15.68 0.04 -25.43
N ILE A 193 16.14 -0.37 -24.25
CA ILE A 193 15.85 -1.70 -23.66
C ILE A 193 14.34 -1.86 -23.44
N CYS A 194 13.68 -0.83 -22.90
CA CYS A 194 12.24 -0.86 -22.70
C CYS A 194 11.48 -0.97 -24.03
N ALA A 195 11.93 -0.26 -25.07
CA ALA A 195 11.34 -0.33 -26.40
C ALA A 195 11.55 -1.68 -27.11
N GLU A 196 12.67 -2.37 -26.83
CA GLU A 196 12.95 -3.71 -27.33
C GLU A 196 12.09 -4.78 -26.64
N VAL A 197 11.95 -4.71 -25.31
CA VAL A 197 11.21 -5.70 -24.52
C VAL A 197 9.69 -5.51 -24.61
N LEU A 198 9.20 -4.28 -24.52
CA LEU A 198 7.77 -3.96 -24.51
C LEU A 198 7.22 -3.61 -25.90
N GLY A 199 8.11 -3.47 -26.89
CA GLY A 199 7.78 -2.99 -28.22
C GLY A 199 7.61 -1.46 -28.28
N ARG A 200 7.96 -0.86 -29.43
CA ARG A 200 7.68 0.56 -29.68
C ARG A 200 6.17 0.78 -29.86
N LYS A 201 5.58 1.72 -29.11
CA LYS A 201 4.22 2.21 -29.42
C LYS A 201 4.20 2.70 -30.87
N LYS A 202 3.29 2.16 -31.69
CA LYS A 202 3.06 2.65 -33.06
C LYS A 202 2.76 4.15 -32.97
N LYS A 203 3.53 4.97 -33.70
CA LYS A 203 3.19 6.38 -33.88
C LYS A 203 1.78 6.45 -34.46
N GLU A 204 0.88 7.17 -33.79
CA GLU A 204 -0.44 7.48 -34.32
C GLU A 204 -0.26 8.09 -35.71
N LYS A 205 -1.01 7.55 -36.69
CA LYS A 205 -1.04 8.10 -38.04
C LYS A 205 -1.57 9.53 -37.92
N THR A 206 -0.74 10.50 -38.23
CA THR A 206 -1.18 11.86 -38.53
C THR A 206 -2.19 11.77 -39.67
N LEU A 207 -3.46 12.08 -39.35
CA LEU A 207 -4.51 12.30 -40.34
C LEU A 207 -4.11 13.55 -41.14
N SER A 208 -3.81 13.34 -42.41
CA SER A 208 -3.80 14.39 -43.44
C SER A 208 -5.21 14.67 -43.92
#